data_AF-A0A956T1Z4-F1
#
_entry.id   AF-A0A956T1Z4-F1
#
_cell.length_a   1.000
_cell.length_b   1.000
_cell.length_c   1.000
_cell.angle_alpha   90.00
_cell.angle_beta   90.00
_cell.angle_gamma   90.00
#
_symmetry.space_group_name_H-M   'P 1'
#
loop_
_entity.id
_entity.type
_entity.pdbx_description
1 polymer ?
#
loop_
_entity_poly.entity_id
_entity_poly.type
_entity_poly.pdbx_seq_one_letter_code
_entity_poly.pdbx_strand_id
1 'polypeptide(L)'
;MKLTAHSSVRPALPRAVGNLGEQARVEFSEEGDWLALEADGDIYKNGSYQRKVSLPATIDLNKAGDWLAVESDGDLYRNGSYQRRLSDPTHVLLNDRGDWLAVQKNGDVFKNDVSQGRVQEPTHVLMNDRGDWLVVEKDGDVYKNSSFQRKVNDPTHVRFNDRGDWMAMESDGDLYLNGSYQRRFNEPAFAELNDKGDWLVVERSGNVFKNGSYQRDLGEPVSARLNPKGDWMVV
;
A
#
# COMPACT_ATOMS: atom_id res chain seq x y z
N MET A 1 -12.75 9.61 38.71
CA MET A 1 -11.72 9.03 37.84
C MET A 1 -11.38 10.08 36.80
N LYS A 2 -10.14 10.59 36.78
CA LYS A 2 -9.73 11.74 35.96
C LYS A 2 -9.64 11.33 34.48
N LEU A 3 -10.32 12.09 33.62
CA LEU A 3 -10.15 12.08 32.16
C LEU A 3 -8.83 12.78 31.84
N THR A 4 -7.87 12.05 31.26
CA THR A 4 -6.67 12.63 30.67
C THR A 4 -6.92 12.79 29.17
N ALA A 5 -7.14 14.03 28.76
CA ALA A 5 -7.12 14.41 27.37
C ALA A 5 -5.68 14.24 26.84
N HIS A 6 -5.46 13.29 25.94
CA HIS A 6 -4.25 13.28 25.13
C HIS A 6 -4.37 14.41 24.10
N SER A 7 -3.86 15.57 24.48
CA SER A 7 -3.50 16.63 23.54
C SER A 7 -2.60 16.01 22.48
N SER A 8 -3.12 15.90 21.26
CA SER A 8 -2.32 15.63 20.07
C SER A 8 -1.42 16.84 19.86
N VAL A 9 -0.26 16.83 20.52
CA VAL A 9 0.83 17.74 20.20
C VAL A 9 1.26 17.37 18.79
N ARG A 10 0.74 18.11 17.79
CA ARG A 10 1.39 18.15 16.48
C ARG A 10 2.86 18.45 16.75
N PRO A 11 3.82 17.63 16.28
CA PRO A 11 5.22 18.01 16.35
C PRO A 11 5.34 19.40 15.74
N ALA A 12 6.03 20.31 16.43
CA ALA A 12 6.29 21.62 15.87
C ALA A 12 6.93 21.41 14.49
N LEU A 13 6.37 22.05 13.45
CA LEU A 13 7.01 22.09 12.14
C LEU A 13 8.48 22.46 12.37
N PRO A 14 9.45 21.63 11.93
CA PRO A 14 10.85 21.97 12.11
C PRO A 14 11.08 23.37 11.52
N ARG A 15 11.82 24.22 12.24
CA ARG A 15 12.04 25.65 11.91
C ARG A 15 12.52 25.89 10.46
N ALA A 16 12.92 24.86 9.73
CA ALA A 16 13.34 24.89 8.33
C ALA A 16 12.20 24.82 7.28
N VAL A 17 10.98 24.36 7.64
CA VAL A 17 9.85 24.29 6.67
C VAL A 17 9.40 25.70 6.23
N GLY A 18 9.63 26.72 7.07
CA GLY A 18 9.21 28.10 6.82
C GLY A 18 9.94 28.82 5.68
N ASN A 19 10.98 28.22 5.09
CA ASN A 19 11.70 28.75 3.91
C ASN A 19 11.47 27.92 2.64
N LEU A 20 10.66 26.86 2.70
CA LEU A 20 10.26 26.15 1.48
C LEU A 20 9.31 27.07 0.72
N GLY A 21 9.50 27.22 -0.59
CA GLY A 21 8.62 28.04 -1.42
C GLY A 21 7.14 27.68 -1.22
N GLU A 22 6.22 28.62 -1.41
CA GLU A 22 4.78 28.51 -1.07
C GLU A 22 4.00 27.31 -1.70
N GLN A 23 4.66 26.43 -2.45
CA GLN A 23 4.07 25.35 -3.23
C GLN A 23 4.82 24.00 -3.11
N ALA A 24 5.41 23.69 -1.95
CA ALA A 24 6.06 22.40 -1.74
C ALA A 24 5.05 21.28 -1.36
N ARG A 25 5.14 20.11 -2.01
CA ARG A 25 4.54 18.86 -1.49
C ARG A 25 5.46 18.34 -0.38
N VAL A 26 4.92 18.05 0.80
CA VAL A 26 5.70 17.56 1.95
C VAL A 26 5.13 16.25 2.46
N GLU A 27 6.00 15.28 2.67
CA GLU A 27 5.71 13.98 3.29
C GLU A 27 6.47 13.86 4.61
N PHE A 28 5.85 13.20 5.58
CA PHE A 28 6.41 12.96 6.91
C PHE A 28 6.45 11.46 7.16
N SER A 29 7.59 10.96 7.61
CA SER A 29 7.71 9.60 8.10
C SER A 29 7.20 9.52 9.54
N GLU A 30 6.87 8.30 9.99
CA GLU A 30 6.50 8.06 11.38
C GLU A 30 7.68 8.29 12.36
N GLU A 31 8.91 8.13 11.89
CA GLU A 31 10.13 8.35 12.69
C GLU A 31 10.54 9.84 12.76
N GLY A 32 9.78 10.73 12.10
CA GLY A 32 9.96 12.18 12.18
C GLY A 32 10.85 12.77 11.08
N ASP A 33 11.26 11.96 10.09
CA ASP A 33 11.86 12.47 8.87
C ASP A 33 10.79 13.19 8.02
N TRP A 34 11.23 14.13 7.20
CA TRP A 34 10.37 14.72 6.18
C TRP A 34 11.09 14.91 4.87
N LEU A 35 10.30 14.83 3.79
CA LEU A 35 10.72 15.03 2.41
C LEU A 35 9.84 16.12 1.81
N ALA A 36 10.46 17.14 1.20
CA ALA A 36 9.74 18.18 0.47
C ALA A 36 10.15 18.16 -1.00
N LEU A 37 9.17 18.31 -1.89
CA LEU A 37 9.35 18.57 -3.31
C LEU A 37 8.79 19.96 -3.61
N GLU A 38 9.65 20.90 -3.99
CA GLU A 38 9.27 22.26 -4.36
C GLU A 38 8.71 22.32 -5.79
N ALA A 39 7.99 23.41 -6.10
CA ALA A 39 7.33 23.62 -7.39
C ALA A 39 8.29 23.86 -8.57
N ASP A 40 9.59 23.95 -8.34
CA ASP A 40 10.61 23.99 -9.38
C ASP A 40 11.39 22.67 -9.52
N GLY A 41 10.98 21.64 -8.75
CA GLY A 41 11.56 20.31 -8.77
C GLY A 41 12.64 20.04 -7.73
N ASP A 42 12.98 21.01 -6.87
CA ASP A 42 13.98 20.76 -5.83
C ASP A 42 13.43 19.86 -4.71
N ILE A 43 14.19 18.83 -4.35
CA ILE A 43 13.89 17.90 -3.28
C ILE A 43 14.78 18.19 -2.06
N TYR A 44 14.15 18.30 -0.90
CA TYR A 44 14.81 18.45 0.39
C TYR A 44 14.42 17.32 1.33
N LYS A 45 15.39 16.76 2.04
CA LYS A 45 15.15 15.83 3.15
C LYS A 45 15.67 16.47 4.43
N ASN A 46 14.81 16.59 5.45
CA ASN A 46 15.18 17.17 6.75
C ASN A 46 15.90 18.54 6.64
N GLY A 47 15.53 19.35 5.64
CA GLY A 47 16.08 20.68 5.39
C GLY A 47 17.35 20.69 4.55
N SER A 48 17.88 19.52 4.17
CA SER A 48 19.06 19.39 3.31
C SER A 48 18.63 19.13 1.87
N TYR A 49 19.13 19.94 0.93
CA TYR A 49 18.94 19.70 -0.51
C TYR A 49 19.46 18.32 -0.88
N GLN A 50 18.66 17.59 -1.66
CA GLN A 50 18.97 16.26 -2.15
C GLN A 50 19.24 16.30 -3.65
N ARG A 51 18.29 16.80 -4.44
CA ARG A 51 18.41 16.88 -5.91
C ARG A 51 17.32 17.75 -6.53
N LYS A 52 17.48 18.09 -7.81
CA LYS A 52 16.44 18.63 -8.68
C LYS A 52 15.89 17.53 -9.59
N VAL A 53 14.59 17.55 -9.81
CA VAL A 53 13.84 16.59 -10.64
C VAL A 53 12.99 17.33 -11.66
N SER A 54 12.68 16.71 -12.80
CA SER A 54 11.77 17.28 -13.79
C SER A 54 10.32 17.14 -13.31
N LEU A 55 9.56 18.24 -13.35
CA LEU A 55 8.13 18.22 -13.00
C LEU A 55 7.25 17.83 -14.21
N PRO A 56 6.15 17.11 -13.98
CA PRO A 56 5.66 16.60 -12.68
C PRO A 56 6.48 15.41 -12.16
N ALA A 57 6.67 15.34 -10.85
CA ALA A 57 7.29 14.18 -10.20
C ALA A 57 6.41 13.66 -9.05
N THR A 58 6.41 12.36 -8.85
CA THR A 58 5.83 11.72 -7.65
C THR A 58 6.96 11.42 -6.68
N ILE A 59 6.75 11.71 -5.40
CA ILE A 59 7.65 11.31 -4.32
C ILE A 59 6.93 10.35 -3.38
N ASP A 60 7.72 9.54 -2.67
CA ASP A 60 7.29 8.65 -1.59
C ASP A 60 8.39 8.61 -0.53
N LEU A 61 8.02 8.54 0.75
CA LEU A 61 8.90 8.51 1.92
C LEU A 61 8.43 7.41 2.88
N ASN A 62 9.27 6.40 3.12
CA ASN A 62 8.94 5.32 4.04
C ASN A 62 9.22 5.68 5.50
N LYS A 63 8.86 4.79 6.45
CA LYS A 63 9.05 5.05 7.88
C LYS A 63 10.52 5.27 8.26
N ALA A 64 11.42 4.49 7.68
CA ALA A 64 12.87 4.55 7.90
C ALA A 64 13.55 5.78 7.24
N GLY A 65 12.79 6.59 6.50
CA GLY A 65 13.28 7.79 5.84
C GLY A 65 13.94 7.56 4.48
N ASP A 66 13.89 6.35 3.92
CA ASP A 66 14.21 6.17 2.50
C ASP A 66 13.11 6.80 1.65
N TRP A 67 13.49 7.30 0.49
CA TRP A 67 12.55 7.93 -0.43
C TRP A 67 12.77 7.55 -1.89
N LEU A 68 11.67 7.63 -2.65
CA LEU A 68 11.65 7.55 -4.10
C LEU A 68 11.21 8.87 -4.72
N ALA A 69 11.71 9.15 -5.92
CA ALA A 69 11.13 10.13 -6.83
C ALA A 69 11.01 9.54 -8.23
N VAL A 70 9.87 9.74 -8.88
CA VAL A 70 9.61 9.34 -10.27
C VAL A 70 9.29 10.59 -11.06
N GLU A 71 10.13 10.92 -12.03
CA GLU A 71 9.94 12.05 -12.94
C GLU A 71 8.90 11.73 -14.01
N SER A 72 8.29 12.76 -14.59
CA SER A 72 7.25 12.63 -15.63
C SER A 72 7.69 11.88 -16.87
N ASP A 73 9.00 11.89 -17.16
CA ASP A 73 9.60 11.19 -18.29
C ASP A 73 10.02 9.75 -17.97
N GLY A 74 9.77 9.32 -16.72
CA GLY A 74 9.95 7.97 -16.23
C GLY A 74 11.17 7.76 -15.34
N ASP A 75 12.06 8.73 -15.19
CA ASP A 75 13.29 8.53 -14.42
C ASP A 75 12.98 8.34 -12.93
N LEU A 76 13.34 7.16 -12.41
CA LEU A 76 13.18 6.74 -11.03
C LEU A 76 14.48 6.95 -10.27
N TYR A 77 14.37 7.56 -9.10
CA TYR A 77 15.46 7.81 -8.17
C TYR A 77 15.10 7.26 -6.81
N ARG A 78 16.10 6.69 -6.13
CA ARG A 78 16.01 6.30 -4.73
C ARG A 78 17.10 7.00 -3.95
N ASN A 79 16.73 7.70 -2.88
CA ASN A 79 17.69 8.42 -2.04
C ASN A 79 18.69 9.27 -2.84
N GLY A 80 18.19 9.94 -3.88
CA GLY A 80 18.98 10.81 -4.77
C GLY A 80 19.72 10.09 -5.89
N SER A 81 19.84 8.76 -5.84
CA SER A 81 20.54 7.96 -6.83
C SER A 81 19.60 7.49 -7.94
N TYR A 82 19.95 7.75 -9.20
CA TYR A 82 19.23 7.23 -10.36
C TYR A 82 19.18 5.70 -10.30
N GLN A 83 18.01 5.15 -10.54
CA GLN A 83 17.78 3.71 -10.60
C GLN A 83 17.58 3.31 -12.07
N ARG A 84 16.53 3.83 -12.71
CA ARG A 84 16.18 3.49 -14.10
C ARG A 84 15.16 4.44 -14.69
N ARG A 85 14.95 4.32 -16.00
CA ARG A 85 13.83 4.92 -16.70
C ARG A 85 12.67 3.94 -16.85
N LEU A 86 11.50 4.31 -16.34
CA LEU A 86 10.24 3.57 -16.46
C LEU A 86 9.43 4.13 -17.64
N SER A 87 9.06 3.29 -18.60
CA SER A 87 8.12 3.67 -19.66
C SER A 87 6.69 3.57 -19.12
N ASP A 88 6.01 4.71 -18.95
CA ASP A 88 4.62 4.81 -18.47
C ASP A 88 4.38 4.03 -17.16
N PRO A 89 5.01 4.40 -16.04
CA PRO A 89 4.77 3.74 -14.75
C PRO A 89 3.30 3.90 -14.32
N THR A 90 2.68 2.80 -13.90
CA THR A 90 1.31 2.78 -13.36
C THR A 90 1.30 2.64 -11.84
N HIS A 91 2.27 1.91 -11.31
CA HIS A 91 2.46 1.70 -9.88
C HIS A 91 3.95 1.79 -9.57
N VAL A 92 4.30 2.53 -8.52
CA VAL A 92 5.63 2.55 -7.93
C VAL A 92 5.45 2.53 -6.42
N LEU A 93 6.04 1.55 -5.75
CA LEU A 93 5.92 1.31 -4.32
C LEU A 93 7.30 1.34 -3.67
N LEU A 94 7.38 1.88 -2.46
CA LEU A 94 8.50 1.78 -1.54
C LEU A 94 8.03 1.11 -0.25
N ASN A 95 8.74 0.11 0.25
CA ASN A 95 8.45 -0.46 1.57
C ASN A 95 9.40 0.06 2.65
N ASP A 96 9.17 -0.27 3.92
CA ASP A 96 9.97 0.24 5.04
C ASP A 96 11.42 -0.28 5.08
N ARG A 97 11.75 -1.33 4.30
CA ARG A 97 13.13 -1.79 4.11
C ARG A 97 13.87 -1.07 2.98
N GLY A 98 13.17 -0.18 2.27
CA GLY A 98 13.71 0.54 1.13
C GLY A 98 13.76 -0.29 -0.16
N ASP A 99 13.11 -1.45 -0.20
CA ASP A 99 12.86 -2.12 -1.47
C ASP A 99 11.82 -1.32 -2.25
N TRP A 100 12.01 -1.25 -3.57
CA TRP A 100 11.05 -0.65 -4.47
C TRP A 100 10.52 -1.64 -5.51
N LEU A 101 9.26 -1.48 -5.89
CA LEU A 101 8.58 -2.21 -6.96
C LEU A 101 7.96 -1.22 -7.94
N ALA A 102 8.15 -1.43 -9.23
CA ALA A 102 7.52 -0.65 -10.28
C ALA A 102 6.80 -1.55 -11.27
N VAL A 103 5.61 -1.14 -11.70
CA VAL A 103 4.82 -1.80 -12.74
C VAL A 103 4.47 -0.79 -13.82
N GLN A 104 4.83 -1.11 -15.06
CA GLN A 104 4.62 -0.27 -16.22
C GLN A 104 3.30 -0.60 -16.91
N LYS A 105 2.73 0.37 -17.65
CA LYS A 105 1.47 0.19 -18.39
C LYS A 105 1.52 -0.95 -19.40
N ASN A 106 2.70 -1.19 -19.98
CA ASN A 106 2.92 -2.29 -20.90
C ASN A 106 2.98 -3.67 -20.21
N GLY A 107 2.97 -3.71 -18.87
CA GLY A 107 3.00 -4.93 -18.08
C GLY A 107 4.36 -5.25 -17.45
N ASP A 108 5.45 -4.56 -17.79
CA ASP A 108 6.76 -4.90 -17.25
C ASP A 108 6.82 -4.61 -15.74
N VAL A 109 7.37 -5.57 -14.98
CA VAL A 109 7.51 -5.48 -13.52
C VAL A 109 8.99 -5.45 -13.16
N PHE A 110 9.38 -4.53 -12.29
CA PHE A 110 10.74 -4.39 -11.80
C PHE A 110 10.75 -4.28 -10.29
N LYS A 111 11.65 -5.01 -9.63
CA LYS A 111 11.92 -4.88 -8.21
C LYS A 111 13.39 -4.59 -8.01
N ASN A 112 13.74 -3.48 -7.35
CA ASN A 112 15.13 -3.09 -7.10
C ASN A 112 16.03 -3.17 -8.36
N ASP A 113 15.51 -2.66 -9.48
CA ASP A 113 16.11 -2.65 -10.83
C ASP A 113 16.28 -4.02 -11.49
N VAL A 114 15.76 -5.08 -10.87
CA VAL A 114 15.73 -6.43 -11.44
C VAL A 114 14.38 -6.67 -12.12
N SER A 115 14.40 -7.02 -13.41
CA SER A 115 13.20 -7.45 -14.15
C SER A 115 12.58 -8.69 -13.50
N GLN A 116 11.29 -8.62 -13.23
CA GLN A 116 10.49 -9.69 -12.64
C GLN A 116 9.59 -10.39 -13.67
N GLY A 117 9.65 -9.95 -14.93
CA GLY A 117 8.78 -10.43 -16.01
C GLY A 117 7.67 -9.45 -16.34
N ARG A 118 6.54 -9.98 -16.82
CA ARG A 118 5.39 -9.19 -17.26
C ARG A 118 4.09 -9.69 -16.64
N VAL A 119 3.18 -8.77 -16.40
CA VAL A 119 1.78 -8.99 -16.03
C VAL A 119 0.87 -8.27 -17.04
N GLN A 120 -0.40 -8.64 -17.12
CA GLN A 120 -1.39 -8.05 -18.01
C GLN A 120 -2.42 -7.24 -17.23
N GLU A 121 -2.63 -5.98 -17.63
CA GLU A 121 -3.65 -5.09 -17.04
C GLU A 121 -3.75 -5.17 -15.50
N PRO A 122 -2.66 -4.88 -14.76
CA PRO A 122 -2.64 -4.99 -13.31
C PRO A 122 -3.66 -4.04 -12.68
N THR A 123 -4.51 -4.57 -11.80
CA THR A 123 -5.52 -3.80 -11.05
C THR A 123 -5.14 -3.57 -9.60
N HIS A 124 -4.39 -4.50 -9.02
CA HIS A 124 -3.85 -4.39 -7.68
C HIS A 124 -2.37 -4.71 -7.72
N VAL A 125 -1.55 -3.85 -7.11
CA VAL A 125 -0.12 -4.06 -6.93
C VAL A 125 0.19 -3.76 -5.47
N LEU A 126 0.69 -4.76 -4.76
CA LEU A 126 0.97 -4.68 -3.33
C LEU A 126 2.41 -5.17 -3.09
N MET A 127 3.10 -4.53 -2.15
CA MET A 127 4.39 -4.97 -1.66
C MET A 127 4.39 -4.85 -0.14
N ASN A 128 4.90 -5.87 0.54
CA ASN A 128 4.98 -5.87 2.00
C ASN A 128 6.38 -5.44 2.46
N ASP A 129 6.56 -5.28 3.78
CA ASP A 129 7.84 -4.83 4.33
C ASP A 129 8.94 -5.89 4.23
N ARG A 130 8.61 -7.14 3.88
CA ARG A 130 9.62 -8.16 3.56
C ARG A 130 10.13 -8.07 2.13
N GLY A 131 9.48 -7.24 1.29
CA GLY A 131 9.78 -7.12 -0.12
C GLY A 131 9.19 -8.26 -0.96
N ASP A 132 8.29 -9.07 -0.39
CA ASP A 132 7.41 -9.87 -1.21
C ASP A 132 6.40 -8.94 -1.88
N TRP A 133 5.88 -9.35 -3.02
CA TRP A 133 4.89 -8.58 -3.76
C TRP A 133 3.81 -9.46 -4.36
N LEU A 134 2.65 -8.85 -4.56
CA LEU A 134 1.46 -9.44 -5.14
C LEU A 134 0.92 -8.53 -6.25
N VAL A 135 0.58 -9.13 -7.39
CA VAL A 135 -0.17 -8.48 -8.46
C VAL A 135 -1.45 -9.25 -8.72
N VAL A 136 -2.55 -8.53 -8.91
CA VAL A 136 -3.80 -9.09 -9.43
C VAL A 136 -4.11 -8.43 -10.77
N GLU A 137 -4.22 -9.24 -11.81
CA GLU A 137 -4.60 -8.82 -13.15
C GLU A 137 -6.10 -8.58 -13.23
N LYS A 138 -6.53 -7.76 -14.19
CA LYS A 138 -7.96 -7.44 -14.39
C LYS A 138 -8.82 -8.66 -14.67
N ASP A 139 -8.25 -9.66 -15.33
CA ASP A 139 -8.94 -10.91 -15.62
C ASP A 139 -8.95 -11.88 -14.42
N GLY A 140 -8.37 -11.48 -13.29
CA GLY A 140 -8.36 -12.22 -12.04
C GLY A 140 -7.09 -13.00 -11.75
N ASP A 141 -6.12 -13.08 -12.66
CA ASP A 141 -4.89 -13.84 -12.39
C ASP A 141 -4.08 -13.17 -11.26
N VAL A 142 -3.78 -13.96 -10.23
CA VAL A 142 -3.03 -13.54 -9.04
C VAL A 142 -1.61 -14.08 -9.14
N TYR A 143 -0.64 -13.18 -9.07
CA TYR A 143 0.78 -13.48 -9.03
C TYR A 143 1.37 -13.05 -7.71
N LYS A 144 2.20 -13.91 -7.10
CA LYS A 144 3.02 -13.56 -5.95
C LYS A 144 4.48 -13.85 -6.30
N ASN A 145 5.35 -12.84 -6.20
CA ASN A 145 6.77 -12.98 -6.52
C ASN A 145 6.99 -13.69 -7.88
N SER A 146 6.35 -13.19 -8.94
CA SER A 146 6.33 -13.74 -10.31
C SER A 146 5.70 -15.13 -10.49
N SER A 147 5.25 -15.77 -9.41
CA SER A 147 4.62 -17.09 -9.47
C SER A 147 3.11 -16.95 -9.54
N PHE A 148 2.50 -17.49 -10.59
CA PHE A 148 1.05 -17.63 -10.67
C PHE A 148 0.53 -18.42 -9.45
N GLN A 149 -0.50 -17.90 -8.82
CA GLN A 149 -1.15 -18.52 -7.66
C GLN A 149 -2.50 -19.10 -8.05
N ARG A 150 -3.36 -18.29 -8.68
CA ARG A 150 -4.78 -18.59 -8.91
C ARG A 150 -5.42 -17.52 -9.78
N LYS A 151 -6.51 -17.89 -10.47
CA LYS A 151 -7.51 -16.95 -10.98
C LYS A 151 -8.63 -16.69 -9.97
N VAL A 152 -8.89 -15.43 -9.66
CA VAL A 152 -9.97 -14.94 -8.78
C VAL A 152 -10.90 -14.07 -9.63
N ASN A 153 -12.14 -14.49 -9.82
CA ASN A 153 -13.06 -13.81 -10.73
C ASN A 153 -13.54 -12.48 -10.13
N ASP A 154 -13.35 -11.39 -10.86
CA ASP A 154 -13.83 -10.05 -10.46
C ASP A 154 -13.48 -9.67 -9.00
N PRO A 155 -12.16 -9.57 -8.68
CA PRO A 155 -11.69 -9.38 -7.31
C PRO A 155 -12.09 -7.98 -6.79
N THR A 156 -12.80 -7.94 -5.67
CA THR A 156 -13.28 -6.70 -5.04
C THR A 156 -12.47 -6.26 -3.83
N HIS A 157 -11.91 -7.21 -3.09
CA HIS A 157 -11.06 -6.93 -1.94
C HIS A 157 -9.80 -7.77 -2.06
N VAL A 158 -8.65 -7.10 -2.10
CA VAL A 158 -7.35 -7.75 -2.07
C VAL A 158 -6.59 -7.23 -0.86
N ARG A 159 -5.97 -8.15 -0.10
CA ARG A 159 -5.10 -7.84 1.02
C ARG A 159 -3.83 -8.67 0.94
N PHE A 160 -2.73 -8.10 1.41
CA PHE A 160 -1.43 -8.74 1.46
C PHE A 160 -0.71 -8.26 2.73
N ASN A 161 -0.22 -9.19 3.54
CA ASN A 161 0.35 -8.89 4.85
C ASN A 161 1.89 -9.08 4.86
N ASP A 162 2.53 -8.69 5.96
CA ASP A 162 4.00 -8.80 6.11
C ASP A 162 4.51 -10.23 6.27
N ARG A 163 3.64 -11.20 6.51
CA ARG A 163 4.02 -12.62 6.43
C ARG A 163 4.02 -13.16 5.01
N GLY A 164 3.52 -12.38 4.06
CA GLY A 164 3.31 -12.80 2.70
C GLY A 164 2.03 -13.62 2.52
N ASP A 165 1.13 -13.63 3.51
CA ASP A 165 -0.21 -14.14 3.29
C ASP A 165 -1.02 -13.14 2.47
N TRP A 166 -1.87 -13.66 1.59
CA TRP A 166 -2.75 -12.85 0.78
C TRP A 166 -4.18 -13.36 0.85
N MET A 167 -5.12 -12.43 0.69
CA MET A 167 -6.54 -12.68 0.69
C MET A 167 -7.18 -11.96 -0.49
N ALA A 168 -8.07 -12.63 -1.22
CA ALA A 168 -8.85 -12.05 -2.30
C ALA A 168 -10.32 -12.48 -2.21
N MET A 169 -11.22 -11.53 -2.41
CA MET A 169 -12.68 -11.73 -2.42
C MET A 169 -13.24 -11.48 -3.82
N GLU A 170 -13.99 -12.43 -4.37
CA GLU A 170 -14.76 -12.25 -5.60
C GLU A 170 -16.00 -11.37 -5.36
N SER A 171 -16.52 -10.72 -6.39
CA SER A 171 -17.71 -9.88 -6.27
C SER A 171 -18.97 -10.64 -5.87
N ASP A 172 -19.03 -11.94 -6.16
CA ASP A 172 -20.11 -12.84 -5.73
C ASP A 172 -19.93 -13.41 -4.30
N GLY A 173 -18.84 -13.01 -3.64
CA GLY A 173 -18.56 -13.28 -2.24
C GLY A 173 -17.66 -14.47 -1.95
N ASP A 174 -17.11 -15.15 -2.95
CA ASP A 174 -16.12 -16.21 -2.71
C ASP A 174 -14.79 -15.66 -2.19
N LEU A 175 -14.39 -16.13 -1.00
CA LEU A 175 -13.13 -15.74 -0.36
C LEU A 175 -12.04 -16.78 -0.58
N TYR A 176 -10.86 -16.32 -0.99
CA TYR A 176 -9.62 -17.09 -1.06
C TYR A 176 -8.57 -16.53 -0.11
N LEU A 177 -7.94 -17.43 0.65
CA LEU A 177 -6.78 -17.14 1.49
C LEU A 177 -5.61 -18.00 1.02
N ASN A 178 -4.50 -17.38 0.62
CA ASN A 178 -3.33 -18.07 0.08
C ASN A 178 -3.68 -19.08 -1.03
N GLY A 179 -4.62 -18.71 -1.90
CA GLY A 179 -5.10 -19.54 -3.00
C GLY A 179 -6.04 -20.67 -2.60
N SER A 180 -6.34 -20.84 -1.31
CA SER A 180 -7.31 -21.83 -0.82
C SER A 180 -8.68 -21.19 -0.62
N TYR A 181 -9.71 -21.77 -1.24
CA TYR A 181 -11.10 -21.36 -1.00
C TYR A 181 -11.45 -21.51 0.47
N GLN A 182 -12.09 -20.49 1.04
CA GLN A 182 -12.56 -20.51 2.42
C GLN A 182 -14.07 -20.74 2.44
N ARG A 183 -14.83 -19.78 1.93
CA ARG A 183 -16.30 -19.80 1.88
C ARG A 183 -16.83 -18.64 1.04
N ARG A 184 -18.11 -18.73 0.69
CA ARG A 184 -18.91 -17.62 0.18
C ARG A 184 -19.49 -16.78 1.32
N PHE A 185 -19.54 -15.47 1.10
CA PHE A 185 -20.21 -14.47 1.93
C PHE A 185 -21.32 -13.78 1.13
N ASN A 186 -22.40 -13.41 1.79
CA ASN A 186 -23.50 -12.71 1.17
C ASN A 186 -23.22 -11.20 1.18
N GLU A 187 -22.96 -10.62 0.02
CA GLU A 187 -22.68 -9.19 -0.15
C GLU A 187 -21.60 -8.65 0.82
N PRO A 188 -20.34 -9.09 0.69
CA PRO A 188 -19.26 -8.62 1.55
C PRO A 188 -19.07 -7.10 1.39
N ALA A 189 -19.15 -6.38 2.51
CA ALA A 189 -18.91 -4.94 2.58
C ALA A 189 -17.46 -4.61 2.91
N PHE A 190 -16.84 -5.42 3.77
CA PHE A 190 -15.47 -5.24 4.21
C PHE A 190 -14.75 -6.59 4.32
N ALA A 191 -13.47 -6.61 3.99
CA ALA A 191 -12.58 -7.74 4.20
C ALA A 191 -11.20 -7.25 4.64
N GLU A 192 -10.72 -7.75 5.78
CA GLU A 192 -9.42 -7.39 6.35
C GLU A 192 -8.58 -8.64 6.65
N LEU A 193 -7.26 -8.50 6.54
CA LEU A 193 -6.25 -9.51 6.86
C LEU A 193 -5.15 -8.83 7.66
N ASN A 194 -4.78 -9.39 8.81
CA ASN A 194 -3.68 -8.87 9.61
C ASN A 194 -2.40 -9.72 9.43
N ASP A 195 -1.28 -9.24 9.98
CA ASP A 195 0.01 -9.94 9.90
C ASP A 195 0.08 -11.24 10.69
N LYS A 196 -0.94 -11.58 11.49
CA LYS A 196 -1.02 -12.90 12.12
C LYS A 196 -1.65 -13.96 11.22
N GLY A 197 -2.25 -13.54 10.10
CA GLY A 197 -3.09 -14.38 9.25
C GLY A 197 -4.52 -14.49 9.76
N ASP A 198 -4.90 -13.71 10.79
CA ASP A 198 -6.32 -13.56 11.12
C ASP A 198 -6.98 -12.72 10.03
N TRP A 199 -8.22 -13.05 9.72
CA TRP A 199 -9.02 -12.32 8.76
C TRP A 199 -10.44 -12.07 9.27
N LEU A 200 -11.01 -10.98 8.79
CA LEU A 200 -12.34 -10.48 9.14
C LEU A 200 -13.11 -10.20 7.86
N VAL A 201 -14.35 -10.70 7.77
CA VAL A 201 -15.29 -10.31 6.72
C VAL A 201 -16.56 -9.80 7.38
N VAL A 202 -17.08 -8.70 6.86
CA VAL A 202 -18.36 -8.14 7.30
C VAL A 202 -19.28 -8.03 6.09
N GLU A 203 -20.44 -8.66 6.17
CA GLU A 203 -21.51 -8.57 5.16
C GLU A 203 -22.25 -7.24 5.29
N ARG A 204 -22.83 -6.72 4.20
CA ARG A 204 -23.64 -5.48 4.22
C ARG A 204 -24.83 -5.55 5.17
N SER A 205 -25.35 -6.75 5.42
CA SER A 205 -26.42 -7.00 6.38
C SER A 205 -26.01 -6.76 7.84
N GLY A 206 -24.70 -6.76 8.13
CA GLY A 206 -24.15 -6.62 9.47
C GLY A 206 -23.54 -7.87 10.07
N ASN A 207 -23.64 -9.03 9.39
CA ASN A 207 -23.02 -10.26 9.86
C ASN A 207 -21.49 -10.13 9.85
N VAL A 208 -20.88 -10.33 11.02
CA VAL A 208 -19.43 -10.32 11.20
C VAL A 208 -18.89 -11.74 11.27
N PHE A 209 -17.86 -12.02 10.49
CA PHE A 209 -17.15 -13.30 10.48
C PHE A 209 -15.67 -13.06 10.75
N LYS A 210 -15.11 -13.78 11.72
CA LYS A 210 -13.67 -13.80 12.01
C LYS A 210 -13.15 -15.22 11.78
N ASN A 211 -12.11 -15.36 10.96
CA ASN A 211 -11.50 -16.65 10.63
C ASN A 211 -12.56 -17.70 10.24
N GLY A 212 -13.56 -17.30 9.46
CA GLY A 212 -14.65 -18.15 8.97
C GLY A 212 -15.81 -18.36 9.95
N SER A 213 -15.60 -18.09 11.23
CA SER A 213 -16.60 -18.24 12.28
C SER A 213 -17.46 -16.99 12.40
N TYR A 214 -18.78 -17.16 12.34
CA TYR A 214 -19.73 -16.10 12.67
C TYR A 214 -19.50 -15.61 14.10
N GLN A 215 -19.50 -14.29 14.28
CA GLN A 215 -19.29 -13.65 15.57
C GLN A 215 -20.60 -13.10 16.11
N ARG A 216 -21.24 -12.21 15.35
CA ARG A 216 -22.51 -11.53 15.67
C ARG A 216 -22.97 -10.71 14.48
N ASP A 217 -24.22 -10.27 14.54
CA ASP A 217 -24.80 -9.27 13.66
C ASP A 217 -24.74 -7.91 14.37
N LEU A 218 -24.31 -6.88 13.65
CA LEU A 218 -24.19 -5.50 14.13
C LEU A 218 -25.07 -4.52 13.36
N GLY A 219 -25.92 -5.01 12.44
CA GLY A 219 -26.63 -4.17 11.49
C GLY A 219 -25.70 -3.56 10.43
N GLU A 220 -26.24 -2.71 9.58
CA GLU A 220 -25.55 -2.15 8.42
C GLU A 220 -24.21 -1.47 8.81
N PRO A 221 -23.06 -2.04 8.40
CA PRO A 221 -21.76 -1.54 8.83
C PRO A 221 -21.33 -0.33 8.00
N VAL A 222 -20.73 0.66 8.65
CA VAL A 222 -20.10 1.83 8.03
C VAL A 222 -18.59 1.61 7.88
N SER A 223 -17.97 0.87 8.80
CA SER A 223 -16.56 0.55 8.73
C SER A 223 -16.21 -0.74 9.46
N ALA A 224 -15.14 -1.40 9.03
CA ALA A 224 -14.55 -2.53 9.75
C ALA A 224 -13.02 -2.41 9.81
N ARG A 225 -12.45 -2.83 10.93
CA ARG A 225 -11.00 -2.89 11.15
C ARG A 225 -10.62 -4.14 11.93
N LEU A 226 -9.49 -4.74 11.56
CA LEU A 226 -8.84 -5.83 12.26
C LEU A 226 -7.43 -5.38 12.66
N ASN A 227 -7.11 -5.43 13.95
CA ASN A 227 -5.80 -5.00 14.43
C ASN A 227 -4.78 -6.17 14.42
N PRO A 228 -3.48 -5.89 14.60
CA PRO A 228 -2.44 -6.94 14.64
C PRO A 228 -2.56 -7.94 15.79
N LYS A 229 -3.30 -7.61 16.85
CA LYS A 229 -3.58 -8.54 17.95
C LYS A 229 -4.67 -9.55 17.59
N GLY A 230 -5.47 -9.28 16.55
CA GLY A 230 -6.63 -10.04 16.15
C GLY A 230 -7.94 -9.49 16.73
N ASP A 231 -7.90 -8.37 17.45
CA ASP A 231 -9.12 -7.69 17.88
C ASP A 231 -9.71 -6.94 16.68
N TRP A 232 -11.03 -6.88 16.64
CA TRP A 232 -11.75 -6.26 15.55
C TRP A 232 -12.75 -5.24 16.08
N MET A 233 -13.05 -4.27 15.24
CA MET A 233 -14.07 -3.25 15.48
C MET A 233 -14.88 -3.08 14.21
N VAL A 234 -16.20 -3.01 14.37
CA VAL A 234 -17.16 -2.69 13.32
C VAL A 234 -18.06 -1.59 13.88
N VAL A 235 -18.26 -0.55 13.09
CA VAL A 235 -19.10 0.63 13.41
C VAL A 235 -20.10 0.81 12.31
#